data_AF-A0A8H3BXU2-F1
#
_entry.id   AF-A0A8H3BXU2-F1
#
_cell.length_a   1.000
_cell.length_b   1.000
_cell.length_c   1.000
_cell.angle_alpha   90.00
_cell.angle_beta   90.00
_cell.angle_gamma   90.00
#
_symmetry.space_group_name_H-M   'P 1'
#
loop_
_entity.id
_entity.type
_entity.pdbx_description
1 polymer ?
#
loop_
_entity_poly.entity_id
_entity_poly.type
_entity_poly.pdbx_seq_one_letter_code
_entity_poly.pdbx_strand_id
1 'polypeptide(L)'
;MRLILFTVASGLLHLTAAQTIYDIWQTTWDRSKLLTRTSDPLVNFVTKGAIGDADIVVSDGTVYQQMDGFGATLTDSSALVFNNLKTKNSANYWALLNKLFDVTDGAATAGFGVLRLN
;
A
#
# COMPACT_ATOMS: atom_id res chain seq x y z
N MET A 1 18.20 -24.48 45.08
CA MET A 1 18.80 -24.35 43.73
C MET A 1 18.01 -25.10 42.65
N ARG A 2 16.66 -25.04 42.66
CA ARG A 2 15.79 -25.72 41.68
C ARG A 2 14.46 -24.96 41.45
N LEU A 3 14.50 -23.63 41.56
CA LEU A 3 13.32 -22.77 41.33
C LEU A 3 13.72 -21.46 40.64
N ILE A 4 14.74 -21.49 39.79
CA ILE A 4 15.17 -20.35 38.94
C ILE A 4 15.31 -20.80 37.47
N LEU A 5 15.08 -22.09 37.17
CA LEU A 5 15.24 -22.62 35.81
C LEU A 5 13.99 -22.55 34.92
N PHE A 6 12.80 -22.29 35.48
CA PHE A 6 11.56 -22.32 34.69
C PHE A 6 11.10 -20.96 34.16
N THR A 7 11.55 -19.84 34.73
CA THR A 7 11.20 -18.50 34.24
C THR A 7 12.04 -18.06 33.05
N VAL A 8 13.21 -18.66 32.81
CA VAL A 8 14.06 -18.35 31.65
C VAL A 8 13.54 -19.02 30.36
N ALA A 9 12.78 -20.12 30.47
CA ALA A 9 12.21 -20.80 29.31
C ALA A 9 11.03 -20.04 28.67
N SER A 10 10.40 -19.09 29.39
CA SER A 10 9.32 -18.27 28.85
C SER A 10 9.79 -17.05 28.04
N GLY A 11 11.11 -16.80 28.00
CA GLY A 11 11.71 -15.70 27.24
C GLY A 11 12.05 -16.04 25.78
N LEU A 12 11.74 -17.26 25.32
CA LEU A 12 12.09 -17.75 23.99
C LEU A 12 10.88 -17.96 23.06
N LEU A 13 9.72 -17.40 23.40
CA LEU A 13 8.68 -17.15 22.40
C LEU A 13 8.99 -15.82 21.70
N HIS A 14 10.08 -15.78 20.94
CA HIS A 14 10.10 -14.90 19.79
C HIS A 14 9.02 -15.45 18.85
N LEU A 15 7.82 -14.88 18.94
CA LEU A 15 6.85 -14.91 17.86
C LEU A 15 7.52 -14.26 16.66
N THR A 16 8.35 -15.02 15.94
CA THR A 16 8.66 -14.73 14.56
C THR A 16 7.37 -15.01 13.80
N ALA A 17 6.41 -14.08 13.88
CA ALA A 17 5.38 -14.01 12.87
C ALA A 17 6.14 -13.78 11.56
N ALA A 18 6.34 -14.84 10.78
CA ALA A 18 6.79 -14.70 9.40
C ALA A 18 5.69 -13.87 8.73
N GLN A 19 5.92 -12.57 8.61
CA GLN A 19 4.96 -11.66 8.00
C GLN A 19 4.79 -12.12 6.54
N THR A 20 3.58 -12.46 6.14
CA THR A 20 3.32 -12.73 4.72
C THR A 20 3.15 -11.41 4.01
N ILE A 21 3.61 -11.32 2.77
CA ILE A 21 3.29 -10.17 1.93
C ILE A 21 1.82 -10.32 1.53
N TYR A 22 1.00 -9.41 2.06
CA TYR A 22 -0.45 -9.46 1.92
C TYR A 22 -0.94 -8.72 0.67
N ASP A 23 -0.26 -7.63 0.28
CA ASP A 23 -0.72 -6.72 -0.76
C ASP A 23 0.34 -6.44 -1.83
N ILE A 24 0.07 -6.93 -3.05
CA ILE A 24 0.85 -6.61 -4.24
C ILE A 24 -0.07 -5.89 -5.23
N TRP A 25 0.26 -4.65 -5.56
CA TRP A 25 -0.47 -3.83 -6.53
C TRP A 25 0.29 -3.77 -7.85
N GLN A 26 -0.41 -4.07 -8.95
CA GLN A 26 0.21 -4.11 -10.28
C GLN A 26 -0.59 -3.29 -11.30
N THR A 27 0.15 -2.52 -12.09
CA THR A 27 -0.31 -1.92 -13.35
C THR A 27 0.68 -2.32 -14.42
N THR A 28 0.20 -2.92 -15.52
CA THR A 28 1.05 -3.34 -16.63
C THR A 28 0.91 -2.42 -17.83
N TRP A 29 1.98 -2.32 -18.62
CA TRP A 29 1.99 -1.55 -19.86
C TRP A 29 0.89 -1.98 -20.85
N ASP A 30 0.69 -3.29 -20.99
CA ASP A 30 -0.35 -3.89 -21.85
C ASP A 30 -1.78 -3.77 -21.27
N ARG A 31 -1.91 -3.18 -20.07
CA ARG A 31 -3.17 -2.99 -19.34
C ARG A 31 -3.89 -4.29 -18.95
N SER A 32 -3.23 -5.44 -19.03
CA SER A 32 -3.77 -6.71 -18.51
C SER A 32 -4.02 -6.65 -17.00
N LYS A 33 -3.29 -5.79 -16.27
CA LYS A 33 -3.60 -5.40 -14.89
C LYS A 33 -3.62 -3.87 -14.78
N LEU A 34 -4.65 -3.33 -14.13
CA LEU A 34 -4.86 -1.90 -13.91
C LEU A 34 -5.17 -1.66 -12.44
N LEU A 35 -4.17 -1.23 -11.67
CA LEU A 35 -4.24 -1.10 -10.21
C LEU A 35 -4.93 -2.31 -9.57
N THR A 36 -4.44 -3.50 -9.94
CA THR A 36 -5.03 -4.78 -9.52
C THR A 36 -4.27 -5.30 -8.32
N ARG A 37 -4.99 -5.58 -7.24
CA ARG A 37 -4.48 -6.26 -6.06
C ARG A 37 -4.30 -7.75 -6.34
N THR A 38 -3.12 -8.29 -6.05
CA THR A 38 -2.85 -9.72 -6.10
C THR A 38 -2.52 -10.17 -4.67
N SER A 39 -3.33 -11.08 -4.13
CA SER A 39 -3.19 -11.56 -2.75
C SER A 39 -3.04 -13.08 -2.64
N ASP A 40 -3.03 -13.82 -3.77
CA ASP A 40 -3.01 -15.28 -3.79
C ASP A 40 -2.08 -15.82 -4.90
N PRO A 41 -1.15 -16.74 -4.58
CA PRO A 41 -0.75 -17.17 -3.23
C PRO A 41 -0.03 -16.06 -2.47
N LEU A 42 -0.29 -15.98 -1.16
CA LEU A 42 0.46 -15.12 -0.25
C LEU A 42 1.96 -15.42 -0.40
N VAL A 43 2.77 -14.37 -0.56
CA VAL A 43 4.22 -14.53 -0.65
C VAL A 43 4.78 -14.59 0.76
N ASN A 44 5.26 -15.76 1.16
CA ASN A 44 5.90 -15.97 2.45
C ASN A 44 7.35 -15.46 2.40
N PHE A 45 7.83 -14.84 3.48
CA PHE A 45 9.27 -14.65 3.64
C PHE A 45 9.96 -16.02 3.75
N VAL A 46 11.02 -16.20 2.95
CA VAL A 46 11.83 -17.41 2.91
C VAL A 46 13.32 -17.04 2.96
N THR A 47 14.16 -18.00 3.32
CA THR A 47 15.61 -17.86 3.12
C THR A 47 15.88 -17.59 1.65
N LYS A 48 16.68 -16.57 1.36
CA LYS A 48 17.03 -16.24 -0.02
C LYS A 48 17.64 -17.46 -0.73
N GLY A 49 17.13 -17.74 -1.93
CA GLY A 49 17.69 -18.79 -2.79
C GLY A 49 18.96 -18.34 -3.50
N ALA A 50 19.50 -19.19 -4.36
CA ALA A 50 20.54 -18.80 -5.32
C ALA A 50 19.90 -17.96 -6.44
N ILE A 51 19.57 -16.70 -6.16
CA ILE A 51 19.07 -15.75 -7.16
C ILE A 51 20.25 -14.97 -7.77
N GLY A 52 20.29 -14.87 -9.09
CA GLY A 52 21.24 -14.01 -9.81
C GLY A 52 20.89 -12.53 -9.67
N ASP A 53 21.91 -11.66 -9.72
CA ASP A 53 22.03 -10.18 -9.83
C ASP A 53 20.94 -9.19 -9.35
N ALA A 54 19.72 -9.59 -8.98
CA ALA A 54 18.60 -8.70 -8.61
C ALA A 54 18.10 -8.95 -7.18
N ASP A 55 19.01 -8.93 -6.20
CA ASP A 55 18.68 -8.96 -4.76
C ASP A 55 18.57 -7.52 -4.22
N ILE A 56 17.40 -7.15 -3.69
CA ILE A 56 17.14 -5.81 -3.13
C ILE A 56 17.04 -5.94 -1.61
N VAL A 57 18.00 -5.36 -0.89
CA VAL A 57 18.04 -5.36 0.59
C VAL A 57 17.59 -3.99 1.11
N VAL A 58 16.52 -3.97 1.90
CA VAL A 58 16.04 -2.77 2.58
C VAL A 58 16.66 -2.72 3.98
N SER A 59 17.26 -1.58 4.35
CA SER A 59 17.84 -1.32 5.67
C SER A 59 17.11 -0.15 6.33
N ASP A 60 16.63 -0.35 7.56
CA ASP A 60 15.95 0.67 8.37
C ASP A 60 16.91 1.46 9.29
N GLY A 61 18.20 1.15 9.27
CA GLY A 61 19.23 1.83 10.07
C GLY A 61 19.57 3.25 9.59
N THR A 62 19.16 3.63 8.39
CA THR A 62 19.33 4.98 7.83
C THR A 62 17.97 5.51 7.41
N VAL A 63 17.54 6.62 8.02
CA VAL A 63 16.27 7.30 7.71
C VAL A 63 16.56 8.52 6.83
N TYR A 64 15.76 8.69 5.78
CA TYR A 64 15.82 9.83 4.87
C TYR A 64 14.66 10.81 5.14
N GLN A 65 14.22 11.57 4.13
CA GLN A 65 13.13 12.52 4.26
C GLN A 65 11.80 11.85 4.61
N GLN A 66 10.98 12.55 5.39
CA GLN A 66 9.59 12.18 5.57
C GLN A 66 8.78 12.53 4.31
N MET A 67 7.72 11.78 4.06
CA MET A 67 6.83 11.97 2.92
C MET A 67 5.52 12.60 3.38
N ASP A 68 5.22 13.81 2.93
CA ASP A 68 3.97 14.49 3.26
C ASP A 68 2.77 13.89 2.53
N GLY A 69 3.00 13.29 1.36
CA GLY A 69 2.02 12.56 0.59
C GLY A 69 2.13 12.77 -0.92
N PHE A 70 1.15 12.23 -1.63
CA PHE A 70 1.05 12.32 -3.08
C PHE A 70 -0.38 12.70 -3.49
N GLY A 71 -0.51 13.30 -4.66
CA GLY A 71 -1.82 13.52 -5.26
C GLY A 71 -1.76 14.33 -6.55
N ALA A 72 -2.77 15.19 -6.75
CA ALA A 72 -3.02 15.84 -8.03
C ALA A 72 -3.35 17.33 -7.87
N THR A 73 -3.53 18.03 -8.99
CA THR A 73 -4.00 19.43 -8.99
C THR A 73 -5.49 19.50 -9.30
N LEU A 74 -6.26 20.21 -8.48
CA LEU A 74 -7.64 20.60 -8.77
C LEU A 74 -7.64 22.00 -9.38
N THR A 75 -7.56 22.06 -10.71
CA THR A 75 -7.70 23.30 -11.47
C THR A 75 -9.18 23.67 -11.65
N ASP A 76 -9.47 24.92 -12.03
CA ASP A 76 -10.82 25.33 -12.46
C ASP A 76 -11.43 24.39 -13.51
N SER A 77 -10.63 23.95 -14.49
CA SER A 77 -11.06 22.99 -15.50
C SER A 77 -11.41 21.63 -14.89
N SER A 78 -10.60 21.13 -13.96
CA SER A 78 -10.90 19.88 -13.24
C SER A 78 -12.17 20.01 -12.39
N ALA A 79 -12.35 21.14 -11.71
CA ALA A 79 -13.55 21.44 -10.93
C ALA A 79 -14.80 21.51 -11.80
N LEU A 80 -14.71 22.14 -12.98
CA LEU A 80 -15.80 22.19 -13.95
C LEU A 80 -16.18 20.79 -14.45
N VAL A 81 -15.20 19.94 -14.79
CA VAL A 81 -15.44 18.55 -15.19
C VAL A 81 -16.14 17.77 -14.09
N PHE A 82 -15.68 17.89 -12.84
CA PHE A 82 -16.32 17.26 -11.69
C PHE A 82 -17.75 17.77 -11.45
N ASN A 83 -17.98 19.08 -11.55
CA ASN A 83 -19.30 19.68 -11.37
C ASN A 83 -20.29 19.22 -12.46
N ASN A 84 -19.84 19.13 -13.70
CA ASN A 84 -20.64 18.62 -14.81
C ASN A 84 -20.96 17.13 -14.61
N LEU A 85 -20.01 16.33 -14.14
CA LEU A 85 -20.26 14.93 -13.80
C LEU A 85 -21.28 14.81 -12.67
N LYS A 86 -21.17 15.61 -11.61
CA LYS A 86 -22.11 15.61 -10.48
C LYS A 86 -23.54 15.92 -10.92
N THR A 87 -23.70 16.94 -11.78
CA THR A 87 -25.00 17.32 -12.33
C THR A 87 -25.58 16.23 -13.23
N LYS A 88 -24.75 15.61 -14.08
CA LYS A 88 -25.19 14.58 -15.03
C LYS A 88 -25.44 13.22 -14.38
N ASN A 89 -24.60 12.83 -13.42
CA ASN A 89 -24.66 11.58 -12.69
C ASN A 89 -23.89 11.69 -11.36
N SER A 90 -24.63 12.06 -10.30
CA SER A 90 -24.09 12.20 -8.94
C SER A 90 -23.47 10.91 -8.39
N ALA A 91 -24.01 9.73 -8.76
CA ALA A 91 -23.47 8.46 -8.30
C ALA A 91 -22.05 8.21 -8.86
N ASN A 92 -21.83 8.48 -10.15
CA ASN A 92 -20.50 8.36 -10.75
C ASN A 92 -19.51 9.39 -10.19
N TYR A 93 -19.98 10.60 -9.86
CA TYR A 93 -19.15 11.60 -9.19
C TYR A 93 -18.63 11.09 -7.85
N TRP A 94 -19.50 10.56 -6.99
CA TRP A 94 -19.08 10.01 -5.70
C TRP A 94 -18.24 8.75 -5.85
N ALA A 95 -18.54 7.87 -6.81
CA ALA A 95 -17.70 6.70 -7.09
C ALA A 95 -16.28 7.11 -7.52
N LEU A 96 -16.14 8.16 -8.33
CA LEU A 96 -14.85 8.70 -8.72
C LEU A 96 -14.11 9.33 -7.53
N LEU A 97 -14.78 10.12 -6.70
CA LEU A 97 -14.15 10.67 -5.49
C LEU A 97 -13.67 9.57 -4.54
N ASN A 98 -14.46 8.51 -4.33
CA ASN A 98 -14.00 7.35 -3.55
C ASN A 98 -12.76 6.71 -4.20
N LYS A 99 -12.76 6.50 -5.52
CA LYS A 99 -11.60 5.95 -6.23
C LYS A 99 -10.32 6.80 -6.05
N LEU A 100 -10.46 8.13 -5.95
CA LEU A 100 -9.33 9.05 -5.81
C LEU A 100 -8.84 9.23 -4.37
N PHE A 101 -9.75 9.27 -3.39
CA PHE A 101 -9.44 9.75 -2.03
C PHE A 101 -9.71 8.75 -0.91
N ASP A 102 -10.35 7.60 -1.17
CA ASP A 102 -10.51 6.56 -0.16
C ASP A 102 -9.14 5.95 0.18
N VAL A 103 -8.79 5.95 1.46
CA VAL A 103 -7.51 5.46 2.03
C VAL A 103 -7.67 4.13 2.77
N THR A 104 -8.84 3.47 2.63
CA THR A 104 -9.10 2.18 3.23
C THR A 104 -8.07 1.14 2.76
N ASP A 105 -7.50 0.40 3.71
CA ASP A 105 -6.51 -0.62 3.41
C ASP A 105 -7.07 -1.70 2.46
N GLY A 106 -6.26 -2.14 1.51
CA GLY A 106 -6.66 -3.09 0.47
C GLY A 106 -7.67 -2.56 -0.55
N ALA A 107 -8.13 -1.30 -0.46
CA ALA A 107 -9.00 -0.70 -1.46
C ALA A 107 -8.23 -0.38 -2.74
N ALA A 108 -8.81 -0.68 -3.90
CA ALA A 108 -8.19 -0.39 -5.18
C ALA A 108 -8.36 1.09 -5.53
N THR A 109 -7.76 2.00 -4.76
CA THR A 109 -7.96 3.45 -4.85
C THR A 109 -6.60 4.15 -4.99
N ALA A 110 -6.61 5.41 -5.40
CA ALA A 110 -5.38 6.19 -5.53
C ALA A 110 -4.85 6.70 -4.18
N GLY A 111 -5.73 6.82 -3.16
CA GLY A 111 -5.37 7.26 -1.82
C GLY A 111 -4.69 8.63 -1.78
N PHE A 112 -5.15 9.60 -2.58
CA PHE A 112 -4.53 10.93 -2.64
C PHE A 112 -4.57 11.62 -1.27
N GLY A 113 -3.39 11.96 -0.74
CA GLY A 113 -3.22 12.69 0.52
C GLY A 113 -2.95 14.18 0.34
N VAL A 114 -2.67 14.62 -0.89
CA VAL A 114 -2.33 16.02 -1.21
C VAL A 114 -3.13 16.51 -2.40
N LEU A 115 -3.67 17.72 -2.31
CA LEU A 115 -4.33 18.40 -3.43
C LEU A 115 -3.72 19.77 -3.63
N ARG A 116 -3.18 20.02 -4.83
CA ARG A 116 -2.76 21.36 -5.22
C ARG A 116 -3.95 22.12 -5.79
N LEU A 117 -4.16 23.34 -5.31
CA LEU A 117 -5.14 24.28 -5.87
C LEU A 117 -4.41 25.31 -6.73
N ASN A 118 -5.07 25.77 -7.80
CA ASN A 118 -4.65 26.91 -8.59
C ASN A 118 -5.76 27.96 -8.57
#